data_AF-A0A935RL13-F1
#
_entry.id   AF-A0A935RL13-F1
#
_cell.length_a   1.000
_cell.length_b   1.000
_cell.length_c   1.000
_cell.angle_alpha   90.00
_cell.angle_beta   90.00
_cell.angle_gamma   90.00
#
_symmetry.space_group_name_H-M   'P 1'
#
loop_
_entity.id
_entity.type
_entity.pdbx_description
1 polymer ?
#
loop_
_entity_poly.entity_id
_entity_poly.type
_entity_poly.pdbx_seq_one_letter_code
_entity_poly.pdbx_strand_id
1 'polypeptide(L)'
;MRLLAAFPDLEARALDVVVEPAATCAGASGATSVAIGGAKVSGTIAVRWTAVGTHRGAYLGAEPTGKRITFKGIEVIRVRDGRITARWGEWDGLDLLGQLERDL
;
A
#
# COMPACT_ATOMS: atom_id res chain seq x y z
N MET A 1 -7.64 -3.28 -14.06
CA MET A 1 -8.45 -2.68 -12.98
C MET A 1 -7.55 -1.72 -12.20
N ARG A 2 -7.82 -0.41 -12.21
CA ARG A 2 -6.94 0.61 -11.58
C ARG A 2 -7.71 1.34 -10.48
N LEU A 3 -7.28 1.19 -9.23
CA LEU A 3 -7.85 1.85 -8.06
C LEU A 3 -7.91 3.38 -8.20
N LEU A 4 -6.89 3.98 -8.82
CA LEU A 4 -6.82 5.42 -9.10
C LEU A 4 -7.87 5.92 -10.11
N ALA A 5 -8.44 5.04 -10.95
CA ALA A 5 -9.52 5.44 -11.85
C ALA A 5 -10.87 5.55 -11.11
N ALA A 6 -11.09 4.72 -10.10
CA ALA A 6 -12.27 4.76 -9.25
C ALA A 6 -12.17 5.83 -8.15
N PHE A 7 -10.95 6.07 -7.66
CA PHE A 7 -10.63 7.01 -6.58
C PHE A 7 -9.50 7.96 -7.03
N PRO A 8 -9.82 9.02 -7.79
CA PRO A 8 -8.80 9.94 -8.31
C PRO A 8 -8.16 10.80 -7.21
N ASP A 9 -8.84 10.97 -6.08
CA ASP A 9 -8.40 11.70 -4.89
C ASP A 9 -7.88 10.77 -3.78
N LEU A 10 -7.46 9.55 -4.14
CA LEU A 10 -7.02 8.55 -3.17
C LEU A 10 -5.77 8.99 -2.42
N GLU A 11 -5.89 9.13 -1.10
CA GLU A 11 -4.76 9.34 -0.20
C GLU A 11 -4.55 8.11 0.68
N ALA A 12 -3.32 7.59 0.72
CA ALA A 12 -2.93 6.51 1.62
C ALA A 12 -1.96 7.02 2.68
N ARG A 13 -2.17 6.61 3.94
CA ARG A 13 -1.30 6.96 5.06
C ARG A 13 -0.91 5.69 5.82
N ALA A 14 0.37 5.57 6.14
CA ALA A 14 0.86 4.54 7.04
C ALA A 14 0.32 4.82 8.45
N LEU A 15 -0.28 3.82 9.06
CA LEU A 15 -0.65 3.84 10.48
C LEU A 15 0.52 3.34 11.32
N ASP A 16 1.09 2.21 10.93
CA ASP A 16 2.21 1.57 11.63
C ASP A 16 3.22 1.04 10.61
N VAL A 17 4.49 1.12 10.97
CA VAL A 17 5.60 0.54 10.21
C VAL A 17 6.44 -0.31 11.17
N VAL A 18 6.51 -1.60 10.89
CA VAL A 18 7.38 -2.54 11.60
C VAL A 18 8.51 -2.92 10.68
N VAL A 19 9.76 -2.83 11.18
CA VAL A 19 10.95 -3.21 10.43
C VAL A 19 11.65 -4.33 11.19
N GLU A 20 11.70 -5.51 10.58
CA GLU A 20 12.50 -6.63 11.05
C GLU A 20 13.86 -6.59 10.34
N PRO A 21 14.96 -6.23 11.05
CA PRO A 21 16.28 -6.17 10.45
C PRO A 21 16.78 -7.57 10.13
N ALA A 22 17.23 -7.79 8.89
CA ALA A 22 18.05 -8.94 8.55
C ALA A 22 19.52 -8.53 8.71
N ALA A 23 20.32 -9.30 9.43
CA ALA A 23 21.75 -9.03 9.64
C ALA A 23 22.44 -8.68 8.30
N THR A 24 23.14 -7.55 8.29
CA THR A 24 23.73 -6.90 7.11
C THR A 24 24.72 -7.80 6.38
N CYS A 25 24.58 -7.95 5.06
CA CYS A 25 25.62 -8.48 4.17
C CYS A 25 26.00 -7.40 3.15
N ALA A 26 27.30 -7.13 2.98
CA ALA A 26 27.81 -6.08 2.09
C ALA A 26 27.88 -6.54 0.63
N GLY A 27 27.33 -5.76 -0.32
CA GLY A 27 27.65 -5.87 -1.75
C GLY A 27 26.69 -5.12 -2.69
N ALA A 28 27.21 -4.35 -3.65
CA ALA A 28 26.43 -3.60 -4.66
C ALA A 28 25.91 -4.52 -5.79
N SER A 29 24.78 -4.26 -6.47
CA SER A 29 24.65 -3.30 -7.58
C SER A 29 23.22 -3.33 -8.19
N GLY A 30 22.81 -2.26 -8.88
CA GLY A 30 21.70 -2.21 -9.85
C GLY A 30 20.24 -2.40 -9.38
N ALA A 31 19.61 -1.37 -8.79
CA ALA A 31 18.15 -1.11 -8.77
C ALA A 31 17.88 0.21 -8.01
N THR A 32 16.74 0.83 -8.29
CA THR A 32 16.23 2.08 -7.70
C THR A 32 16.38 2.09 -6.18
N SER A 33 17.19 2.99 -5.64
CA SER A 33 17.48 3.11 -4.21
C SER A 33 16.47 4.03 -3.53
N VAL A 34 15.93 3.60 -2.40
CA VAL A 34 15.36 4.52 -1.40
C VAL A 34 16.45 4.75 -0.35
N ALA A 35 17.01 5.96 -0.31
CA ALA A 35 18.05 6.32 0.65
C ALA A 35 17.42 6.98 1.88
N ILE A 36 17.42 6.28 3.01
CA ILE A 36 17.27 6.89 4.33
C ILE A 36 18.68 6.87 4.96
N GLY A 37 19.37 8.00 4.93
CA GLY A 37 20.64 8.26 5.63
C GLY A 37 21.69 7.15 5.64
N GLY A 38 22.54 7.06 4.61
CA GLY A 38 23.88 6.41 4.63
C GLY A 38 23.97 4.89 4.86
N ALA A 39 23.03 4.28 5.57
CA ALA A 39 22.99 2.85 5.87
C ALA A 39 22.09 2.13 4.85
N LYS A 40 22.62 1.07 4.22
CA LYS A 40 21.81 0.19 3.38
C LYS A 40 20.96 -0.70 4.27
N VAL A 41 19.68 -0.35 4.40
CA VAL A 41 18.70 -1.17 5.13
C VAL A 41 18.48 -2.48 4.36
N SER A 42 18.62 -3.60 5.06
CA SER A 42 18.19 -4.91 4.62
C SER A 42 17.27 -5.50 5.68
N GLY A 43 16.12 -6.02 5.27
CA GLY A 43 15.11 -6.47 6.21
C GLY A 43 13.75 -6.61 5.57
N THR A 44 12.79 -7.01 6.40
CA THR A 44 11.38 -7.07 6.01
C THR A 44 10.66 -5.92 6.69
N ILE A 45 9.97 -5.11 5.91
CA ILE A 45 9.17 -3.98 6.39
C ILE A 45 7.70 -4.39 6.25
N ALA A 46 6.95 -4.40 7.34
CA ALA A 46 5.50 -4.52 7.29
C ALA A 46 4.87 -3.14 7.56
N VAL A 47 3.99 -2.70 6.67
CA VAL A 47 3.28 -1.42 6.77
C VAL A 47 1.80 -1.69 6.85
N ARG A 48 1.16 -1.29 7.94
CA ARG A 48 -0.30 -1.19 8.00
C ARG A 48 -0.70 0.22 7.59
N TRP A 49 -1.65 0.34 6.68
CA TRP A 49 -2.06 1.62 6.13
C TRP A 49 -3.59 1.76 6.08
N THR A 50 -4.04 3.00 6.02
CA THR A 50 -5.44 3.36 5.71
C THR A 50 -5.42 4.29 4.51
N ALA A 51 -6.34 4.06 3.58
CA ALA A 51 -6.54 4.92 2.43
C ALA A 51 -7.96 5.47 2.40
N VAL A 52 -8.10 6.70 1.93
CA VAL A 52 -9.37 7.41 1.83
C VAL A 52 -9.49 8.02 0.45
N GLY A 53 -10.64 7.87 -0.19
CA GLY A 53 -10.92 8.49 -1.48
C GLY A 53 -12.42 8.60 -1.75
N THR A 54 -12.78 9.39 -2.74
CA THR A 54 -14.15 9.53 -3.20
C THR A 54 -14.41 8.57 -4.36
N HIS A 55 -15.47 7.77 -4.28
CA HIS A 55 -15.83 6.85 -5.36
C HIS A 55 -16.43 7.60 -6.56
N ARG A 56 -15.60 7.88 -7.56
CA ARG A 56 -15.95 8.70 -8.75
C ARG A 56 -15.91 7.94 -10.07
N GLY A 57 -15.39 6.73 -10.09
CA GLY A 57 -15.41 5.84 -11.26
C GLY A 57 -15.85 4.44 -10.87
N ALA A 58 -16.38 3.69 -11.83
CA ALA A 58 -16.87 2.34 -11.57
C ALA A 58 -15.77 1.43 -10.98
N TYR A 59 -16.14 0.64 -9.99
CA TYR A 59 -15.23 -0.25 -9.28
C TYR A 59 -15.89 -1.57 -8.91
N LEU A 60 -15.30 -2.69 -9.33
CA LEU A 60 -15.79 -4.04 -9.02
C LEU A 60 -17.30 -4.27 -9.35
N GLY A 61 -17.81 -3.59 -10.38
CA GLY A 61 -19.21 -3.68 -10.78
C GLY A 61 -20.15 -2.69 -10.08
N ALA A 62 -19.67 -1.93 -9.10
CA ALA A 62 -20.40 -0.82 -8.51
C ALA A 62 -20.22 0.46 -9.35
N GLU A 63 -21.33 1.13 -9.64
CA GLU A 63 -21.37 2.45 -10.27
C GLU A 63 -20.88 3.54 -9.31
N PRO A 64 -20.33 4.67 -9.81
CA PRO A 64 -19.78 5.72 -8.97
C PRO A 64 -20.83 6.31 -8.03
N THR A 65 -20.57 6.22 -6.73
CA THR A 65 -21.54 6.59 -5.68
C THR A 65 -21.34 8.01 -5.15
N GLY A 66 -20.20 8.64 -5.43
CA GLY A 66 -19.84 9.96 -4.88
C GLY A 66 -19.50 9.93 -3.38
N LYS A 67 -19.55 8.76 -2.74
CA LYS A 67 -19.27 8.58 -1.31
C LYS A 67 -17.79 8.66 -1.02
N ARG A 68 -17.46 9.13 0.19
CA ARG A 68 -16.12 9.02 0.75
C ARG A 68 -15.94 7.63 1.35
N ILE A 69 -14.99 6.87 0.80
CA ILE A 69 -14.69 5.49 1.16
C ILE A 69 -13.36 5.46 1.91
N THR A 70 -13.29 4.65 2.95
CA THR A 70 -12.06 4.41 3.72
C THR A 70 -11.77 2.93 3.74
N PHE A 71 -10.59 2.50 3.29
CA PHE A 71 -10.21 1.09 3.34
C PHE A 71 -8.80 0.94 3.91
N LYS A 72 -8.51 -0.25 4.43
CA LYS A 72 -7.27 -0.55 5.14
C LYS A 72 -6.53 -1.66 4.44
N GLY A 73 -5.22 -1.69 4.61
CA GLY A 73 -4.43 -2.81 4.13
C GLY A 73 -3.10 -2.95 4.86
N ILE A 74 -2.41 -4.02 4.50
CA ILE A 74 -1.07 -4.33 4.95
C ILE A 74 -0.21 -4.58 3.73
N GLU A 75 1.00 -4.04 3.76
CA GLU A 75 2.03 -4.33 2.79
C GLU A 75 3.24 -4.92 3.49
N VAL A 76 3.82 -5.96 2.91
CA VAL A 76 5.10 -6.51 3.32
C VAL A 76 6.11 -6.29 2.19
N ILE A 77 7.18 -5.58 2.52
CA ILE A 77 8.22 -5.14 1.59
C ILE A 77 9.53 -5.76 2.03
N ARG A 78 10.14 -6.59 1.19
CA ARG A 78 11.51 -7.06 1.40
C ARG A 78 12.48 -6.09 0.79
N VAL A 79 13.40 -5.61 1.60
CA VAL A 79 14.49 -4.73 1.19
C VAL A 79 15.81 -5.48 1.35
N ARG A 80 16.66 -5.43 0.33
CA ARG A 80 18.04 -5.93 0.37
C ARG A 80 18.94 -4.89 -0.25
N ASP A 81 20.02 -4.53 0.43
CA ASP A 81 20.99 -3.54 -0.03
C ASP A 81 20.35 -2.19 -0.41
N GLY A 82 19.32 -1.77 0.34
CA GLY A 82 18.57 -0.53 0.09
C GLY A 82 17.60 -0.60 -1.11
N ARG A 83 17.28 -1.80 -1.61
CA ARG A 83 16.40 -2.03 -2.76
C ARG A 83 15.24 -2.94 -2.43
N ILE A 84 14.06 -2.61 -2.94
CA ILE A 84 12.89 -3.48 -2.84
C ILE A 84 13.11 -4.69 -3.75
N THR A 85 13.15 -5.87 -3.17
CA THR A 85 13.33 -7.15 -3.88
C THR A 85 12.02 -7.91 -4.04
N ALA A 86 11.08 -7.69 -3.12
CA ALA A 86 9.74 -8.23 -3.21
C ALA A 86 8.79 -7.31 -2.44
N ARG A 87 7.54 -7.32 -2.90
CA ARG A 87 6.44 -6.58 -2.31
C ARG A 87 5.18 -7.44 -2.47
N TRP A 88 4.47 -7.68 -1.37
CA TRP A 88 3.16 -8.31 -1.40
C TRP A 88 2.30 -7.69 -0.31
N GLY A 89 1.01 -7.58 -0.57
CA GLY A 89 0.10 -6.91 0.33
C GLY A 89 -1.33 -7.30 0.05
N GLU A 90 -2.14 -7.14 1.08
CA GLU A 90 -3.58 -7.41 1.06
C GLU A 90 -4.30 -6.20 1.64
N TRP A 91 -5.53 -5.99 1.21
CA TRP A 91 -6.37 -4.91 1.69
C TRP A 91 -7.81 -5.38 1.80
N ASP A 92 -8.57 -4.72 2.67
CA ASP A 92 -9.94 -5.13 2.99
C ASP A 92 -10.91 -4.74 1.88
N GLY A 93 -10.96 -5.59 0.86
CA GLY A 93 -11.88 -5.42 -0.27
C GLY A 93 -13.34 -5.62 0.10
N LEU A 94 -13.63 -6.43 1.13
CA LEU A 94 -15.00 -6.69 1.56
C LEU A 94 -15.59 -5.47 2.28
N ASP A 95 -14.83 -4.85 3.18
CA ASP A 95 -15.23 -3.59 3.82
C ASP A 95 -15.41 -2.47 2.78
N LEU A 96 -14.51 -2.39 1.79
CA LEU A 96 -14.67 -1.44 0.68
C LEU A 96 -15.99 -1.67 -0.07
N LEU A 97 -16.26 -2.90 -0.52
CA LEU A 97 -17.48 -3.23 -1.25
C LEU A 97 -18.73 -2.92 -0.42
N GLY A 98 -18.72 -3.27 0.87
CA GLY A 98 -19.82 -2.94 1.78
C GLY A 98 -20.08 -1.44 1.90
N GLN A 99 -19.05 -0.60 1.84
CA GLN A 99 -19.21 0.87 1.82
C GLN A 99 -19.77 1.39 0.49
N LEU A 100 -19.51 0.69 -0.63
CA LEU A 100 -20.09 1.05 -1.92
C LEU A 100 -21.59 0.73 -1.99
N GLU A 101 -22.02 -0.40 -1.43
CA GLU A 101 -23.37 -0.96 -1.61
C GLU A 101 -24.42 -0.46 -0.61
N ARG A 102 -24.03 0.16 0.50
CA ARG A 102 -24.89 0.43 1.68
C ARG A 102 -26.01 1.50 1.53
N ASP A 103 -26.64 1.64 0.38
CA ASP A 103 -27.85 2.48 0.16
C ASP A 103 -29.12 1.69 -0.24
N LEU A 104 -29.25 0.42 0.17
CA LEU A 104 -30.50 -0.33 0.06
C LEU A 104 -31.35 -0.25 1.32
#